data_AF-A0A841SLB3-F1
#
_entry.id   AF-A0A841SLB3-F1
#
_cell.length_a   1.000
_cell.length_b   1.000
_cell.length_c   1.000
_cell.angle_alpha   90.00
_cell.angle_beta   90.00
_cell.angle_gamma   90.00
#
_symmetry.space_group_name_H-M   'P 1'
#
loop_
_entity.id
_entity.type
_entity.pdbx_description
1 polymer ?
#
loop_
_entity_poly.entity_id
_entity_poly.type
_entity_poly.pdbx_seq_one_letter_code
_entity_poly.pdbx_strand_id
1 'polypeptide(L)'
;MKGLYYHPKRVTYGGSTITDSGTYLAIKYFLELLEETTPEVLDELREIYDIYAEADRWFRKHHKGSQLWPSEWGIVSQASSDNCPNYIPLKEAINAWAHKFNLLGESDFYKSLGLVSLSFFYNDCKESERKKRINEYKELAKRYNVSLEVVRNSQRFRNTWPYEERLVLAENVFHEDEPDNIELSKSIDRGESIHDSFFQTTNPFVFSPDTMLAYTKDKNEYMYEEIRNHYELMLSIYDRKKEEALQKNEPFTLPSFTGLAWDPRTDTWQEFENRIDQAFAEYKELYRKRAEDFLLSRGYVKEKEKRNLNHFKWLLHYQIQRWSLREIADYYSCSSDEIVQEDTVSHGIKSTANMVLLDLKQRKPM
;
A
#
# COMPACT_ATOMS: atom_id res chain seq x y z
N MET A 1 -7.51 2.40 -8.10
CA MET A 1 -6.36 2.89 -7.30
C MET A 1 -6.55 4.36 -6.99
N LYS A 2 -6.02 4.85 -5.86
CA LYS A 2 -6.39 6.16 -5.28
C LYS A 2 -5.55 7.33 -5.82
N GLY A 3 -4.46 7.08 -6.55
CA GLY A 3 -3.65 8.15 -7.13
C GLY A 3 -2.81 8.88 -6.07
N LEU A 4 -2.29 8.13 -5.10
CA LEU A 4 -1.51 8.67 -3.98
C LEU A 4 -0.08 9.02 -4.44
N TYR A 5 0.64 9.82 -3.66
CA TYR A 5 2.05 10.13 -3.93
C TYR A 5 2.96 9.09 -3.27
N TYR A 6 4.05 8.73 -3.94
CA TYR A 6 5.08 7.83 -3.41
C TYR A 6 6.46 8.22 -3.94
N HIS A 7 7.53 7.82 -3.25
CA HIS A 7 8.89 8.12 -3.67
C HIS A 7 9.59 6.88 -4.25
N PRO A 8 9.95 6.86 -5.55
CA PRO A 8 10.34 5.64 -6.27
C PRO A 8 11.70 5.06 -5.85
N LYS A 9 12.53 5.83 -5.15
CA LYS A 9 13.87 5.40 -4.71
C LYS A 9 13.99 5.16 -3.20
N ARG A 10 12.88 5.21 -2.46
CA ARG A 10 12.87 5.14 -0.98
C ARG A 10 12.39 3.79 -0.44
N VAL A 11 12.06 2.82 -1.30
CA VAL A 11 11.97 1.42 -0.84
C VAL A 11 13.39 0.97 -0.49
N THR A 12 13.66 0.88 0.80
CA THR A 12 15.01 0.69 1.34
C THR A 12 15.34 -0.79 1.52
N TYR A 13 14.35 -1.67 1.74
CA TYR A 13 14.59 -3.11 1.74
C TYR A 13 14.40 -3.72 0.36
N GLY A 14 15.51 -4.17 -0.24
CA GLY A 14 15.56 -5.02 -1.43
C GLY A 14 15.03 -6.45 -1.21
N GLY A 15 14.09 -6.64 -0.28
CA GLY A 15 13.38 -7.89 -0.10
C GLY A 15 12.45 -8.12 -1.29
N SER A 16 12.54 -9.30 -1.90
CA SER A 16 11.95 -9.61 -3.20
C SER A 16 10.41 -9.68 -3.24
N THR A 17 9.71 -9.45 -2.12
CA THR A 17 8.23 -9.39 -2.02
C THR A 17 7.73 -8.08 -1.40
N ILE A 18 8.64 -7.13 -1.15
CA ILE A 18 8.33 -5.80 -0.61
C ILE A 18 8.07 -4.86 -1.79
N THR A 19 7.00 -4.08 -1.69
CA THR A 19 6.52 -3.21 -2.78
C THR A 19 6.21 -1.82 -2.25
N ASP A 20 6.37 -0.82 -3.11
CA ASP A 20 5.99 0.56 -2.81
C ASP A 20 4.47 0.77 -2.85
N SER A 21 4.03 1.91 -2.33
CA SER A 21 2.64 2.38 -2.41
C SER A 21 2.11 2.47 -3.86
N GLY A 22 2.98 2.64 -4.86
CA GLY A 22 2.60 2.78 -6.27
C GLY A 22 2.24 1.46 -6.96
N THR A 23 2.72 0.33 -6.43
CA THR A 23 2.54 -1.01 -7.02
C THR A 23 1.80 -1.97 -6.09
N TYR A 24 1.91 -1.81 -4.77
CA TYR A 24 1.32 -2.70 -3.77
C TYR A 24 -0.17 -2.98 -4.01
N LEU A 25 -0.99 -1.93 -4.12
CA LEU A 25 -2.45 -2.10 -4.30
C LEU A 25 -2.79 -2.78 -5.64
N ALA A 26 -2.01 -2.51 -6.69
CA ALA A 26 -2.20 -3.13 -8.00
C ALA A 26 -1.87 -4.62 -7.97
N ILE A 27 -0.69 -4.96 -7.41
CA ILE A 27 -0.22 -6.34 -7.27
C ILE A 27 -1.19 -7.13 -6.40
N LYS A 28 -1.56 -6.58 -5.24
CA LYS A 28 -2.50 -7.24 -4.33
C LYS A 28 -3.83 -7.54 -5.01
N TYR A 29 -4.43 -6.55 -5.68
CA TYR A 29 -5.69 -6.74 -6.39
C TYR A 29 -5.57 -7.76 -7.54
N PHE A 30 -4.46 -7.74 -8.28
CA PHE A 30 -4.19 -8.73 -9.32
C PHE A 30 -4.10 -10.15 -8.75
N LEU A 31 -3.40 -10.33 -7.63
CA LEU A 31 -3.25 -11.63 -6.98
C LEU A 31 -4.57 -12.13 -6.40
N GLU A 32 -5.35 -11.27 -5.75
CA GLU A 32 -6.70 -11.64 -5.26
C GLU A 32 -7.57 -12.17 -6.42
N LEU A 33 -7.53 -11.49 -7.56
CA LEU A 33 -8.24 -11.91 -8.77
C LEU A 33 -7.68 -13.23 -9.35
N LEU A 34 -6.35 -13.41 -9.31
CA LEU A 34 -5.67 -14.62 -9.75
C LEU A 34 -6.10 -15.84 -8.94
N GLU A 35 -6.10 -15.70 -7.63
CA GLU A 35 -6.49 -16.75 -6.68
C GLU A 35 -7.97 -17.11 -6.82
N GLU A 36 -8.83 -16.12 -7.09
CA GLU A 36 -10.27 -16.34 -7.31
C GLU A 36 -10.55 -17.03 -8.66
N THR A 37 -9.88 -16.58 -9.73
CA THR A 37 -10.25 -16.96 -11.11
C THR A 37 -9.45 -18.15 -11.64
N THR A 38 -8.28 -18.45 -11.07
CA THR A 38 -7.39 -19.54 -11.52
C THR A 38 -6.74 -20.20 -10.30
N PRO A 39 -7.54 -20.92 -9.47
CA PRO A 39 -7.04 -21.58 -8.26
C PRO A 39 -5.95 -22.61 -8.54
N GLU A 40 -5.86 -23.14 -9.77
CA GLU A 40 -4.81 -24.06 -10.21
C GLU A 40 -3.40 -23.49 -10.00
N VAL A 41 -3.25 -22.16 -10.03
CA VAL A 41 -1.97 -21.48 -9.73
C VAL A 41 -1.49 -21.81 -8.32
N LEU A 42 -2.41 -21.84 -7.35
CA LEU A 42 -2.11 -22.15 -5.96
C LEU A 42 -1.99 -23.65 -5.72
N ASP A 43 -2.84 -24.44 -6.37
CA ASP A 43 -2.83 -25.89 -6.22
C ASP A 43 -1.49 -26.49 -6.70
N GLU A 44 -0.99 -26.04 -7.85
CA GLU A 44 0.32 -26.49 -8.34
C GLU A 44 1.49 -25.95 -7.53
N LEU A 45 1.37 -24.75 -6.96
CA LEU A 45 2.38 -24.26 -6.01
C LEU A 45 2.38 -25.10 -4.72
N ARG A 46 1.21 -25.58 -4.29
CA ARG A 46 1.07 -26.49 -3.14
C ARG A 46 1.73 -27.85 -3.41
N GLU A 47 1.76 -28.34 -4.65
CA GLU A 47 2.47 -29.57 -5.02
C GLU A 47 4.00 -29.47 -4.79
N ILE A 48 4.55 -28.26 -4.72
CA ILE A 48 5.98 -28.00 -4.44
C ILE A 48 6.29 -28.15 -2.92
N TYR A 49 5.28 -28.33 -2.07
CA TYR A 49 5.42 -28.39 -0.61
C TYR A 49 6.48 -29.38 -0.12
N ASP A 50 6.46 -30.62 -0.60
CA ASP A 50 7.39 -31.66 -0.13
C ASP A 50 8.84 -31.34 -0.54
N ILE A 51 9.00 -30.76 -1.73
CA ILE A 51 10.30 -30.30 -2.23
C ILE A 51 10.85 -29.19 -1.33
N TYR A 52 10.00 -28.22 -0.94
CA TYR A 52 10.38 -27.17 0.01
C TYR A 52 10.71 -27.74 1.40
N ALA A 53 9.93 -28.72 1.89
CA ALA A 53 10.16 -29.37 3.18
C ALA A 53 11.50 -30.11 3.21
N GLU A 54 11.93 -30.72 2.10
CA GLU A 54 13.26 -31.30 1.97
C GLU A 54 14.38 -30.25 2.04
N ALA A 55 14.21 -29.12 1.35
CA ALA A 55 15.16 -28.01 1.40
C ALA A 55 15.28 -27.42 2.83
N ASP A 56 14.17 -27.20 3.54
CA ASP A 56 14.18 -26.73 4.94
C ASP A 56 14.82 -27.74 5.89
N ARG A 57 14.54 -29.05 5.74
CA ARG A 57 15.18 -30.10 6.54
C ARG A 57 16.70 -30.12 6.33
N TRP A 58 17.14 -30.02 5.08
CA TRP A 58 18.56 -29.95 4.78
C TRP A 58 19.22 -28.71 5.38
N PHE A 59 18.59 -27.53 5.24
CA PHE A 59 19.04 -26.27 5.81
C PHE A 59 19.23 -26.37 7.33
N ARG A 60 18.21 -26.86 8.05
CA ARG A 60 18.28 -26.99 9.51
C ARG A 60 19.37 -27.93 9.98
N LYS A 61 19.72 -28.93 9.17
CA LYS A 61 20.76 -29.92 9.50
C LYS A 61 22.18 -29.39 9.26
N HIS A 62 22.42 -28.64 8.19
CA HIS A 62 23.77 -28.28 7.74
C HIS A 62 24.13 -26.80 7.92
N HIS A 63 23.13 -25.93 8.02
CA HIS A 63 23.30 -24.48 7.90
C HIS A 63 22.52 -23.68 8.95
N LYS A 64 22.23 -24.30 10.10
CA LYS A 64 21.55 -23.64 11.22
C LYS A 64 22.34 -22.41 11.68
N GLY A 65 21.74 -21.23 11.59
CA GLY A 65 22.36 -19.95 11.95
C GLY A 65 23.03 -19.22 10.78
N SER A 66 22.99 -19.75 9.56
CA SER A 66 23.35 -19.01 8.35
C SER A 66 22.17 -18.21 7.78
N GLN A 67 22.46 -17.31 6.85
CA GLN A 67 21.45 -16.59 6.07
C GLN A 67 20.99 -17.35 4.82
N LEU A 68 21.35 -18.63 4.64
CA LEU A 68 21.04 -19.40 3.43
C LEU A 68 19.62 -19.99 3.47
N TRP A 69 18.59 -19.19 3.74
CA TRP A 69 17.24 -19.71 3.91
C TRP A 69 16.63 -20.21 2.58
N PRO A 70 15.92 -21.35 2.56
CA PRO A 70 15.26 -21.85 1.36
C PRO A 70 14.05 -20.99 0.95
N SER A 71 13.64 -20.02 1.75
CA SER A 71 12.59 -19.04 1.43
C SER A 71 13.10 -17.86 0.59
N GLU A 72 14.41 -17.74 0.42
CA GLU A 72 15.04 -16.59 -0.26
C GLU A 72 15.42 -16.96 -1.69
N TRP A 73 14.69 -16.42 -2.67
CA TRP A 73 14.92 -16.73 -4.08
C TRP A 73 16.33 -16.38 -4.55
N GLY A 74 16.92 -15.29 -4.03
CA GLY A 74 18.31 -14.91 -4.33
C GLY A 74 19.32 -16.03 -4.01
N ILE A 75 19.05 -16.87 -3.01
CA ILE A 75 19.88 -18.03 -2.66
C ILE A 75 19.48 -19.26 -3.49
N VAL A 76 18.18 -19.55 -3.57
CA VAL A 76 17.67 -20.72 -4.32
C VAL A 76 18.05 -20.64 -5.81
N SER A 77 18.00 -19.46 -6.41
CA SER A 77 18.40 -19.23 -7.80
C SER A 77 19.88 -19.51 -8.06
N GLN A 78 20.75 -19.36 -7.05
CA GLN A 78 22.19 -19.63 -7.13
C GLN A 78 22.56 -21.08 -6.81
N ALA A 79 21.57 -21.94 -6.51
CA ALA A 79 21.81 -23.34 -6.19
C ALA A 79 22.48 -24.08 -7.36
N SER A 80 23.48 -24.88 -7.02
CA SER A 80 24.29 -25.72 -7.91
C SER A 80 24.72 -27.01 -7.19
N SER A 81 25.42 -27.92 -7.89
CA SER A 81 25.95 -29.14 -7.26
C SER A 81 26.86 -28.84 -6.07
N ASP A 82 27.55 -27.70 -6.11
CA ASP A 82 28.60 -27.31 -5.16
C ASP A 82 28.08 -26.31 -4.12
N ASN A 83 26.93 -25.68 -4.37
CA ASN A 83 26.31 -24.67 -3.51
C ASN A 83 24.83 -24.96 -3.30
N CYS A 84 24.44 -25.36 -2.08
CA CYS A 84 23.06 -25.72 -1.73
C CYS A 84 22.42 -26.74 -2.69
N PRO A 85 23.00 -27.94 -2.89
CA PRO A 85 22.51 -28.90 -3.89
C PRO A 85 21.06 -29.35 -3.65
N ASN A 86 20.61 -29.38 -2.39
CA ASN A 86 19.23 -29.71 -2.04
C ASN A 86 18.22 -28.63 -2.43
N TYR A 87 18.66 -27.46 -2.93
CA TYR A 87 17.78 -26.41 -3.43
C TYR A 87 17.58 -26.51 -4.94
N ILE A 88 18.33 -27.35 -5.66
CA ILE A 88 18.18 -27.53 -7.11
C ILE A 88 16.75 -27.96 -7.48
N PRO A 89 16.15 -28.99 -6.84
CA PRO A 89 14.78 -29.39 -7.19
C PRO A 89 13.76 -28.27 -6.91
N LEU A 90 13.96 -27.51 -5.82
CA LEU A 90 13.11 -26.37 -5.46
C LEU A 90 13.23 -25.24 -6.49
N LYS A 91 14.45 -24.91 -6.92
CA LYS A 91 14.74 -23.94 -7.97
C LYS A 91 14.05 -24.32 -9.28
N GLU A 92 14.14 -25.58 -9.68
CA GLU A 92 13.52 -26.09 -10.91
C GLU A 92 12.00 -26.03 -10.83
N ALA A 93 11.40 -26.47 -9.70
CA ALA A 93 9.97 -26.47 -9.49
C ALA A 93 9.37 -25.06 -9.51
N ILE A 94 9.97 -24.10 -8.79
CA ILE A 94 9.51 -22.70 -8.77
C ILE A 94 9.65 -22.05 -10.15
N ASN A 95 10.75 -22.33 -10.88
CA ASN A 95 10.89 -21.85 -12.25
C ASN A 95 9.79 -22.44 -13.15
N ALA A 96 9.54 -23.74 -13.08
CA ALA A 96 8.52 -24.39 -13.90
C ALA A 96 7.12 -23.81 -13.63
N TRP A 97 6.75 -23.62 -12.36
CA TRP A 97 5.51 -22.98 -11.94
C TRP A 97 5.38 -21.57 -12.51
N ALA A 98 6.38 -20.71 -12.29
CA ALA A 98 6.34 -19.32 -12.78
C ALA A 98 6.25 -19.24 -14.31
N HIS A 99 6.96 -20.10 -15.05
CA HIS A 99 6.89 -20.14 -16.51
C HIS A 99 5.54 -20.66 -17.02
N LYS A 100 4.96 -21.68 -16.38
CA LYS A 100 3.69 -22.27 -16.80
C LYS A 100 2.55 -21.24 -16.81
N PHE A 101 2.49 -20.45 -15.74
CA PHE A 101 1.49 -19.39 -15.55
C PHE A 101 1.95 -18.03 -16.08
N ASN A 102 3.09 -17.94 -16.77
CA ASN A 102 3.67 -16.70 -17.28
C ASN A 102 3.77 -15.59 -16.21
N LEU A 103 4.06 -15.96 -14.96
CA LEU A 103 4.33 -15.06 -13.84
C LEU A 103 5.82 -14.69 -13.85
N LEU A 104 6.26 -14.08 -14.94
CA LEU A 104 7.63 -13.63 -15.17
C LEU A 104 7.64 -12.11 -15.19
N GLY A 105 8.70 -11.50 -14.66
CA GLY A 105 8.76 -10.06 -14.56
C GLY A 105 10.01 -9.57 -13.86
N GLU A 106 9.97 -8.31 -13.45
CA GLU A 106 11.13 -7.61 -12.90
C GLU A 106 11.66 -8.30 -11.64
N SER A 107 12.98 -8.47 -11.58
CA SER A 107 13.71 -8.98 -10.41
C SER A 107 13.22 -10.32 -9.85
N ASP A 108 12.61 -11.18 -10.68
CA ASP A 108 12.03 -12.46 -10.24
C ASP A 108 11.00 -12.32 -9.10
N PHE A 109 10.27 -11.20 -9.05
CA PHE A 109 9.31 -10.88 -8.00
C PHE A 109 8.35 -12.04 -7.70
N TYR A 110 7.70 -12.59 -8.73
CA TYR A 110 6.69 -13.65 -8.55
C TYR A 110 7.27 -14.99 -8.11
N LYS A 111 8.51 -15.32 -8.50
CA LYS A 111 9.18 -16.54 -8.01
C LYS A 111 9.47 -16.42 -6.52
N SER A 112 9.91 -15.24 -6.13
CA SER A 112 10.17 -14.90 -4.73
C SER A 112 8.88 -14.91 -3.91
N LEU A 113 7.80 -14.34 -4.45
CA LEU A 113 6.48 -14.37 -3.82
C LEU A 113 5.97 -15.80 -3.65
N GLY A 114 6.04 -16.63 -4.70
CA GLY A 114 5.64 -18.03 -4.63
C GLY A 114 6.42 -18.79 -3.55
N LEU A 115 7.73 -18.55 -3.45
CA LEU A 115 8.59 -19.18 -2.46
C LEU A 115 8.33 -18.71 -1.02
N VAL A 116 8.13 -17.41 -0.83
CA VAL A 116 7.76 -16.83 0.47
C VAL A 116 6.40 -17.35 0.91
N SER A 117 5.40 -17.36 0.03
CA SER A 117 4.08 -17.93 0.31
C SER A 117 4.15 -19.40 0.68
N LEU A 118 4.97 -20.19 -0.04
CA LEU A 118 5.19 -21.60 0.28
C LEU A 118 5.87 -21.77 1.64
N SER A 119 6.78 -20.87 2.01
CA SER A 119 7.43 -20.90 3.33
C SER A 119 6.47 -20.63 4.49
N PHE A 120 5.56 -19.68 4.34
CA PHE A 120 4.54 -19.39 5.34
C PHE A 120 3.55 -20.55 5.44
N PHE A 121 3.07 -21.04 4.29
CA PHE A 121 2.21 -22.22 4.24
C PHE A 121 2.88 -23.45 4.89
N TYR A 122 4.16 -23.71 4.61
CA TYR A 122 4.92 -24.78 5.23
C TYR A 122 5.01 -24.64 6.76
N ASN A 123 5.27 -23.43 7.25
CA ASN A 123 5.27 -23.17 8.70
C ASN A 123 3.88 -23.34 9.30
N ASP A 124 2.83 -22.95 8.59
CA ASP A 124 1.45 -23.11 9.04
C ASP A 124 1.03 -24.57 9.14
N CYS A 125 1.49 -25.43 8.25
CA CYS A 125 1.24 -26.88 8.31
C CYS A 125 1.97 -27.58 9.47
N LYS A 126 2.92 -26.94 10.16
CA LYS A 126 3.59 -27.53 11.32
C LYS A 126 2.63 -27.60 12.50
N GLU A 127 2.46 -28.81 13.04
CA GLU A 127 1.61 -29.05 14.23
C GLU A 127 2.08 -28.24 15.45
N SER A 128 3.38 -27.93 15.57
CA SER A 128 3.89 -27.05 16.63
C SER A 128 3.36 -25.62 16.52
N GLU A 129 3.33 -25.05 15.31
CA GLU A 129 2.83 -23.69 15.07
C GLU A 129 1.30 -23.65 15.20
N ARG A 130 0.60 -24.70 14.73
CA ARG A 130 -0.84 -24.84 14.94
C ARG A 130 -1.20 -24.80 16.43
N LYS A 131 -0.48 -25.55 17.28
CA LYS A 131 -0.68 -25.53 18.74
C LYS A 131 -0.40 -24.15 19.35
N LYS A 132 0.66 -23.47 18.89
CA LYS A 132 1.02 -22.13 19.34
C LYS A 132 -0.11 -21.13 19.08
N ARG A 133 -0.64 -21.09 17.86
CA ARG A 133 -1.78 -20.23 17.47
C ARG A 133 -3.03 -20.50 18.31
N ILE A 134 -3.38 -21.78 18.52
CA ILE A 134 -4.52 -22.15 19.38
C ILE A 134 -4.34 -21.61 20.79
N ASN A 135 -3.14 -21.69 21.35
CA ASN A 135 -2.85 -21.16 22.68
C ASN A 135 -2.94 -19.63 22.71
N GLU A 136 -2.41 -18.94 21.70
CA GLU A 136 -2.54 -17.47 21.56
C GLU A 136 -4.02 -17.05 21.51
N TYR A 137 -4.87 -17.76 20.78
CA TYR A 137 -6.31 -17.49 20.73
C TYR A 137 -7.00 -17.71 22.07
N LYS A 138 -6.63 -18.76 22.81
CA LYS A 138 -7.15 -19.00 24.16
C LYS A 138 -6.77 -17.87 25.12
N GLU A 139 -5.53 -17.40 25.05
CA GLU A 139 -5.06 -16.29 25.89
C GLU A 139 -5.75 -14.96 25.52
N LEU A 140 -5.97 -14.69 24.23
CA LEU A 140 -6.75 -13.52 23.80
C LEU A 140 -8.21 -13.60 24.25
N ALA A 141 -8.86 -14.76 24.09
CA ALA A 141 -10.24 -14.97 24.52
C ALA A 141 -10.40 -14.73 26.02
N LYS A 142 -9.46 -15.26 26.81
CA LYS A 142 -9.37 -15.02 28.25
C LYS A 142 -9.14 -13.55 28.58
N ARG A 143 -8.22 -12.87 27.88
CA ARG A 143 -7.91 -11.44 28.10
C ARG A 143 -9.10 -10.53 27.87
N TYR A 144 -9.88 -10.79 26.83
CA TYR A 144 -11.04 -9.97 26.46
C TYR A 144 -12.36 -10.45 27.09
N ASN A 145 -12.31 -11.52 27.90
CA ASN A 145 -13.49 -12.16 28.49
C ASN A 145 -14.58 -12.47 27.45
N VAL A 146 -14.16 -12.97 26.29
CA VAL A 146 -15.05 -13.41 25.23
C VAL A 146 -14.82 -14.89 24.96
N SER A 147 -15.79 -15.55 24.32
CA SER A 147 -15.58 -16.92 23.90
C SER A 147 -14.46 -16.99 22.85
N LEU A 148 -13.82 -18.14 22.77
CA LEU A 148 -12.84 -18.42 21.72
C LEU A 148 -13.45 -18.18 20.32
N GLU A 149 -14.74 -18.44 20.17
CA GLU A 149 -15.51 -18.22 18.94
C GLU A 149 -15.64 -16.74 18.56
N VAL A 150 -15.78 -15.84 19.54
CA VAL A 150 -15.82 -14.39 19.28
C VAL A 150 -14.47 -13.86 18.82
N VAL A 151 -13.37 -14.32 19.45
CA VAL A 151 -12.02 -13.96 18.99
C VAL A 151 -11.82 -14.46 17.56
N ARG A 152 -12.20 -15.71 17.29
CA ARG A 152 -12.10 -16.35 15.95
C ARG A 152 -12.85 -15.59 14.86
N ASN A 153 -14.04 -15.05 15.16
CA ASN A 153 -14.85 -14.31 14.19
C ASN A 153 -14.43 -12.85 14.00
N SER A 154 -13.41 -12.38 14.72
CA SER A 154 -12.92 -11.01 14.52
C SER A 154 -12.21 -10.87 13.17
N GLN A 155 -12.31 -9.67 12.57
CA GLN A 155 -11.65 -9.35 11.29
C GLN A 155 -10.14 -9.65 11.29
N ARG A 156 -9.52 -9.65 12.48
CA ARG A 156 -8.11 -9.98 12.68
C ARG A 156 -7.76 -11.43 12.27
N PHE A 157 -8.74 -12.32 12.23
CA PHE A 157 -8.53 -13.74 11.93
C PHE A 157 -9.47 -14.25 10.82
N ARG A 158 -9.93 -13.36 9.92
CA ARG A 158 -10.67 -13.74 8.71
C ARG A 158 -9.82 -14.71 7.88
N ASN A 159 -10.08 -16.00 8.01
CA ASN A 159 -10.41 -16.94 6.92
C ASN A 159 -10.46 -18.38 7.47
N THR A 160 -11.68 -18.93 7.39
CA THR A 160 -12.11 -20.34 7.37
C THR A 160 -11.55 -21.31 8.42
N TRP A 161 -12.40 -21.58 9.43
CA TRP A 161 -12.44 -22.84 10.17
C TRP A 161 -13.09 -23.96 9.32
N PRO A 162 -12.72 -25.25 9.50
CA PRO A 162 -11.57 -25.74 10.27
C PRO A 162 -10.27 -25.27 9.62
N TYR A 163 -9.15 -25.23 10.35
CA TYR A 163 -7.84 -24.81 9.84
C TYR A 163 -7.48 -25.57 8.55
N GLU A 164 -7.94 -25.08 7.44
CA GLU A 164 -7.35 -25.38 6.15
C GLU A 164 -6.20 -24.39 6.09
N GLU A 165 -5.00 -24.89 6.30
CA GLU A 165 -3.84 -24.12 5.91
C GLU A 165 -4.05 -23.76 4.43
N ARG A 166 -4.06 -22.46 4.15
CA ARG A 166 -4.26 -21.94 2.80
C ARG A 166 -2.97 -21.32 2.34
N LEU A 167 -2.54 -21.74 1.17
CA LEU A 167 -1.49 -21.05 0.45
C LEU A 167 -2.14 -19.82 -0.18
N VAL A 168 -1.61 -18.64 0.15
CA VAL A 168 -2.10 -17.34 -0.34
C VAL A 168 -0.90 -16.55 -0.88
N LEU A 169 -1.03 -15.90 -2.03
CA LEU A 169 -0.04 -14.99 -2.60
C LEU A 169 -0.34 -13.55 -2.18
N ALA A 170 -1.60 -13.12 -2.28
CA ALA A 170 -2.01 -11.73 -2.05
C ALA A 170 -1.70 -11.20 -0.63
N GLU A 171 -1.83 -12.05 0.39
CA GLU A 171 -1.52 -11.71 1.78
C GLU A 171 -0.03 -11.68 2.09
N ASN A 172 0.81 -12.23 1.20
CA ASN A 172 2.25 -12.33 1.36
C ASN A 172 3.02 -11.30 0.51
N VAL A 173 2.30 -10.32 -0.02
CA VAL A 173 2.89 -9.09 -0.55
C VAL A 173 3.01 -8.09 0.60
N PHE A 174 4.23 -7.60 0.83
CA PHE A 174 4.49 -6.66 1.90
C PHE A 174 4.56 -5.25 1.34
N HIS A 175 3.96 -4.33 2.09
CA HIS A 175 4.02 -2.91 1.83
C HIS A 175 5.06 -2.31 2.77
N GLU A 176 6.14 -1.78 2.21
CA GLU A 176 7.08 -0.96 2.96
C GLU A 176 6.93 0.48 2.46
N ASP A 177 6.29 1.27 3.31
CA ASP A 177 6.32 2.72 3.26
C ASP A 177 6.86 3.08 4.63
N GLU A 178 8.20 3.02 4.80
CA GLU A 178 8.81 3.62 5.99
C GLU A 178 8.16 5.00 6.12
N PRO A 179 7.52 5.35 7.26
CA PRO A 179 6.80 6.60 7.38
C PRO A 179 7.78 7.71 7.09
N ASP A 180 7.63 8.28 5.90
CA ASP A 180 8.66 9.11 5.28
C ASP A 180 8.82 10.45 6.03
N ASN A 181 8.05 10.63 7.09
CA ASN A 181 8.13 11.70 8.07
C ASN A 181 9.56 11.93 8.57
N ILE A 182 10.39 10.89 8.75
CA ILE A 182 11.78 11.07 9.21
C ILE A 182 12.60 11.78 8.13
N GLU A 183 12.60 11.27 6.91
CA GLU A 183 13.38 11.86 5.81
C GLU A 183 12.78 13.19 5.32
N LEU A 184 11.46 13.35 5.37
CA LEU A 184 10.79 14.62 5.13
C LEU A 184 11.17 15.66 6.19
N SER A 185 11.25 15.29 7.47
CA SER A 185 11.72 16.17 8.56
C SER A 185 13.18 16.58 8.33
N LYS A 186 14.06 15.64 7.98
CA LYS A 186 15.46 15.94 7.61
C LYS A 186 15.54 16.95 6.46
N SER A 187 14.63 16.88 5.48
CA SER A 187 14.63 17.79 4.32
C SER A 187 14.27 19.26 4.62
N ILE A 188 13.87 19.56 5.85
CA ILE A 188 13.52 20.91 6.31
C ILE A 188 14.27 21.31 7.59
N ASP A 189 15.40 20.64 7.89
CA ASP A 189 16.24 20.87 9.06
C ASP A 189 15.50 20.79 10.42
N ARG A 190 14.32 20.14 10.46
CA ARG A 190 13.69 19.70 11.71
C ARG A 190 14.31 18.33 12.02
N GLY A 191 14.98 18.18 13.16
CA GLY A 191 15.75 16.98 13.51
C GLY A 191 14.95 15.66 13.52
N GLU A 192 15.51 14.59 14.08
CA GLU A 192 14.88 13.26 14.14
C GLU A 192 13.67 13.17 15.11
N SER A 193 12.87 14.23 15.25
CA SER A 193 11.59 14.13 15.94
C SER A 193 10.62 13.36 15.06
N ILE A 194 10.30 12.14 15.48
CA ILE A 194 9.23 11.32 14.90
C ILE A 194 7.92 12.07 15.14
N HIS A 195 7.44 12.78 14.12
CA HIS A 195 6.08 13.29 14.08
C HIS A 195 5.21 12.24 13.39
N ASP A 196 4.10 11.85 14.01
CA ASP A 196 3.13 10.92 13.41
C ASP A 196 2.52 11.45 12.09
N SER A 197 2.61 12.76 11.84
CA SER A 197 2.17 13.36 10.58
C SER A 197 2.98 14.62 10.23
N PHE A 198 4.00 14.46 9.37
CA PHE A 198 4.83 15.56 8.88
C PHE A 198 3.98 16.71 8.29
N PHE A 199 2.98 16.40 7.46
CA PHE A 199 2.14 17.43 6.84
C PHE A 199 1.30 18.18 7.86
N GLN A 200 0.79 17.53 8.92
CA GLN A 200 0.06 18.24 9.97
C GLN A 200 0.92 19.29 10.68
N THR A 201 2.23 19.04 10.82
CA THR A 201 3.14 19.95 11.51
C THR A 201 3.78 20.99 10.58
N THR A 202 4.15 20.59 9.36
CA THR A 202 4.90 21.44 8.42
C THR A 202 3.99 22.22 7.48
N ASN A 203 2.85 21.62 7.09
CA ASN A 203 1.84 22.24 6.25
C ASN A 203 0.45 22.08 6.88
N PRO A 204 0.17 22.67 8.06
CA PRO A 204 -1.13 22.55 8.69
C PRO A 204 -2.25 23.11 7.79
N PHE A 205 -3.40 22.44 7.80
CA PHE A 205 -4.62 22.98 7.20
C PHE A 205 -5.26 23.97 8.17
N VAL A 206 -5.05 25.26 7.92
CA VAL A 206 -5.50 26.37 8.78
C VAL A 206 -6.36 27.29 7.94
N PHE A 207 -7.65 26.96 7.83
CA PHE A 207 -8.63 27.87 7.26
C PHE A 207 -9.29 28.67 8.39
N SER A 208 -9.07 29.98 8.42
CA SER A 208 -9.89 30.90 9.19
C SER A 208 -10.38 32.03 8.29
N PRO A 209 -11.64 32.48 8.43
CA PRO A 209 -12.14 33.61 7.67
C PRO A 209 -11.32 34.91 7.84
N ASP A 210 -10.46 35.04 8.86
CA ASP A 210 -9.55 36.20 8.99
C ASP A 210 -8.39 36.19 8.01
N THR A 211 -7.85 35.01 7.70
CA THR A 211 -6.74 34.88 6.74
C THR A 211 -7.12 35.40 5.35
N MET A 212 -8.43 35.50 5.06
CA MET A 212 -9.04 36.18 3.89
C MET A 212 -8.52 37.58 3.60
N LEU A 213 -8.42 38.44 4.62
CA LEU A 213 -8.02 39.84 4.43
C LEU A 213 -6.58 39.92 3.89
N ALA A 214 -5.76 38.94 4.23
CA ALA A 214 -4.41 38.77 3.74
C ALA A 214 -4.38 38.41 2.24
N TYR A 215 -5.26 37.51 1.77
CA TYR A 215 -5.29 37.03 0.38
C TYR A 215 -5.67 38.06 -0.69
N THR A 216 -6.23 39.21 -0.29
CA THR A 216 -6.74 40.21 -1.24
C THR A 216 -5.67 41.08 -1.91
N LYS A 217 -4.40 41.01 -1.47
CA LYS A 217 -3.36 41.94 -1.95
C LYS A 217 -2.19 41.34 -2.72
N ASP A 218 -1.80 40.08 -2.51
CA ASP A 218 -0.82 39.39 -3.37
C ASP A 218 -0.84 37.87 -3.11
N LYS A 219 -1.04 37.06 -4.15
CA LYS A 219 -1.13 35.59 -4.06
C LYS A 219 0.25 34.91 -4.00
N ASN A 220 1.13 35.34 -3.09
CA ASN A 220 2.52 34.85 -3.03
C ASN A 220 2.84 33.95 -1.82
N GLU A 221 3.88 33.14 -1.95
CA GLU A 221 4.39 32.13 -0.98
C GLU A 221 4.58 32.66 0.45
N TYR A 222 4.93 33.94 0.59
CA TYR A 222 5.17 34.65 1.86
C TYR A 222 3.97 34.61 2.83
N MET A 223 2.73 34.56 2.31
CA MET A 223 1.52 34.64 3.15
C MET A 223 1.25 33.38 3.97
N TYR A 224 1.62 32.21 3.47
CA TYR A 224 1.42 30.97 4.24
C TYR A 224 2.40 30.86 5.40
N GLU A 225 3.64 31.34 5.21
CA GLU A 225 4.61 31.39 6.30
C GLU A 225 4.09 32.31 7.42
N GLU A 226 3.46 33.43 7.07
CA GLU A 226 2.76 34.29 8.05
C GLU A 226 1.58 33.57 8.73
N ILE A 227 0.78 32.80 8.00
CA ILE A 227 -0.35 32.03 8.57
C ILE A 227 0.16 30.87 9.45
N ARG A 228 1.19 30.15 9.03
CA ARG A 228 1.81 29.08 9.82
C ARG A 228 2.42 29.66 11.09
N ASN A 229 3.17 30.75 10.98
CA ASN A 229 3.74 31.45 12.13
C ASN A 229 2.64 31.97 13.07
N HIS A 230 1.53 32.49 12.53
CA HIS A 230 0.38 32.91 13.32
C HIS A 230 -0.28 31.72 14.03
N TYR A 231 -0.46 30.59 13.35
CA TYR A 231 -1.02 29.37 13.92
C TYR A 231 -0.13 28.79 15.02
N GLU A 232 1.19 28.68 14.78
CA GLU A 232 2.18 28.24 15.77
C GLU A 232 2.20 29.19 16.98
N LEU A 233 2.13 30.51 16.75
CA LEU A 233 2.02 31.51 17.80
C LEU A 233 0.71 31.35 18.60
N MET A 234 -0.43 31.17 17.93
CA MET A 234 -1.73 30.99 18.58
C MET A 234 -1.80 29.70 19.39
N LEU A 235 -1.23 28.59 18.90
CA LEU A 235 -1.09 27.35 19.65
C LEU A 235 -0.21 27.56 20.89
N SER A 236 0.93 28.24 20.77
CA SER A 236 1.79 28.51 21.93
C SER A 236 1.11 29.40 22.99
N ILE A 237 0.32 30.38 22.54
CA ILE A 237 -0.49 31.23 23.43
C ILE A 237 -1.58 30.40 24.10
N TYR A 238 -2.23 29.50 23.35
CA TYR A 238 -3.27 28.60 23.86
C TYR A 238 -2.73 27.68 24.94
N ASP A 239 -1.63 26.98 24.66
CA ASP A 239 -1.01 26.02 25.59
C ASP A 239 -0.57 26.72 26.87
N ARG A 240 0.11 27.87 26.75
CA ARG A 240 0.51 28.68 27.90
C ARG A 240 -0.70 29.12 28.73
N LYS A 241 -1.76 29.65 28.10
CA LYS A 241 -2.95 30.11 28.84
C LYS A 241 -3.72 28.96 29.48
N LYS A 242 -3.75 27.79 28.85
CA LYS A 242 -4.34 26.59 29.41
C LYS A 242 -3.57 26.10 30.64
N GLU A 243 -2.25 26.13 30.60
CA GLU A 243 -1.38 25.85 31.76
C GLU A 243 -1.59 26.87 32.88
N GLU A 244 -1.63 28.17 32.57
CA GLU A 244 -1.89 29.23 33.54
C GLU A 244 -3.27 29.07 34.22
N ALA A 245 -4.31 28.74 33.46
CA ALA A 245 -5.65 28.49 33.98
C ALA A 245 -5.68 27.26 34.90
N LEU A 246 -4.95 26.18 34.52
CA LEU A 246 -4.80 24.98 35.34
C LEU A 246 -4.09 25.27 36.66
N GLN A 247 -3.01 26.07 36.64
CA GLN A 247 -2.27 26.48 37.84
C GLN A 247 -3.10 27.35 38.78
N LYS A 248 -3.97 28.20 38.23
CA LYS A 248 -4.85 29.10 38.99
C LYS A 248 -6.18 28.47 39.39
N ASN A 249 -6.43 27.24 38.95
CA ASN A 249 -7.71 26.55 39.13
C ASN A 249 -8.91 27.36 38.58
N GLU A 250 -8.67 28.10 37.49
CA GLU A 250 -9.64 28.96 36.83
C GLU A 250 -10.22 28.27 35.58
N PRO A 251 -11.48 28.53 35.22
CA PRO A 251 -12.04 28.03 33.96
C PRO A 251 -11.30 28.65 32.78
N PHE A 252 -10.73 27.80 31.93
CA PHE A 252 -10.07 28.22 30.71
C PHE A 252 -11.08 28.90 29.76
N THR A 253 -10.82 30.17 29.42
CA THR A 253 -11.58 30.92 28.42
C THR A 253 -10.72 31.13 27.18
N LEU A 254 -11.26 30.75 26.02
CA LEU A 254 -10.59 30.96 24.74
C LEU A 254 -10.35 32.46 24.51
N PRO A 255 -9.18 32.87 23.99
CA PRO A 255 -8.98 34.23 23.50
C PRO A 255 -10.09 34.59 22.51
N SER A 256 -10.55 35.85 22.54
CA SER A 256 -11.57 36.37 21.63
C SER A 256 -11.24 36.01 20.18
N PHE A 257 -12.19 35.34 19.51
CA PHE A 257 -12.06 34.95 18.12
C PHE A 257 -12.01 36.21 17.26
N THR A 258 -10.88 36.47 16.60
CA THR A 258 -10.87 37.34 15.44
C THR A 258 -11.45 36.51 14.30
N GLY A 259 -12.41 37.06 13.55
CA GLY A 259 -13.08 36.36 12.47
C GLY A 259 -13.77 37.32 11.51
N LEU A 260 -13.90 36.91 10.24
CA LEU A 260 -14.85 37.53 9.31
C LEU A 260 -16.27 37.22 9.80
N ALA A 261 -16.99 38.25 10.24
CA ALA A 261 -18.37 38.14 10.70
C ALA A 261 -19.34 38.59 9.61
N TRP A 262 -20.52 37.98 9.59
CA TRP A 262 -21.63 38.48 8.79
C TRP A 262 -22.13 39.80 9.38
N ASP A 263 -22.20 40.85 8.58
CA ASP A 263 -22.87 42.09 8.96
C ASP A 263 -24.18 42.20 8.16
N PRO A 264 -25.34 41.86 8.77
CA PRO A 264 -26.63 41.87 8.07
C PRO A 264 -27.04 43.26 7.56
N ARG A 265 -26.31 44.32 7.90
CA ARG A 265 -26.51 45.67 7.37
C ARG A 265 -25.84 45.89 6.01
N THR A 266 -24.86 45.05 5.65
CA THR A 266 -24.05 45.21 4.45
C THR A 266 -24.30 44.14 3.40
N ASP A 267 -24.59 42.90 3.82
CA ASP A 267 -24.81 41.76 2.94
C ASP A 267 -25.95 40.87 3.45
N THR A 268 -26.66 40.24 2.51
CA THR A 268 -27.57 39.13 2.82
C THR A 268 -26.78 37.91 3.28
N TRP A 269 -27.43 36.99 4.00
CA TRP A 269 -26.78 35.73 4.42
C TRP A 269 -26.20 34.97 3.22
N GLN A 270 -26.91 34.95 2.09
CA GLN A 270 -26.47 34.24 0.89
C GLN A 270 -25.23 34.88 0.25
N GLU A 271 -25.12 36.21 0.26
CA GLU A 271 -23.92 36.91 -0.23
C GLU A 271 -22.71 36.66 0.68
N PHE A 272 -22.92 36.65 1.99
CA PHE A 272 -21.89 36.31 2.97
C PHE A 272 -21.39 34.87 2.80
N GLU A 273 -22.31 33.92 2.68
CA GLU A 273 -22.03 32.49 2.49
C GLU A 273 -21.24 32.25 1.20
N ASN A 274 -21.70 32.81 0.07
CA ASN A 274 -21.00 32.71 -1.22
C ASN A 274 -19.55 33.22 -1.14
N ARG A 275 -19.31 34.31 -0.38
CA ARG A 275 -17.97 34.86 -0.18
C ARG A 275 -17.08 33.91 0.63
N ILE A 276 -17.60 33.28 1.68
CA ILE A 276 -16.87 32.26 2.45
C ILE A 276 -16.55 31.05 1.59
N ASP A 277 -17.54 30.53 0.86
CA ASP A 277 -17.38 29.34 0.03
C ASP A 277 -16.36 29.55 -1.08
N GLN A 278 -16.41 30.70 -1.76
CA GLN A 278 -15.42 31.06 -2.77
C GLN A 278 -14.00 31.03 -2.19
N ALA A 279 -13.80 31.65 -1.03
CA ALA A 279 -12.48 31.70 -0.43
C ALA A 279 -11.99 30.37 0.11
N PHE A 280 -12.88 29.56 0.66
CA PHE A 280 -12.56 28.21 1.08
C PHE A 280 -12.11 27.37 -0.11
N ALA A 281 -12.79 27.50 -1.26
CA ALA A 281 -12.39 26.84 -2.51
C ALA A 281 -11.00 27.32 -2.98
N GLU A 282 -10.73 28.63 -2.96
CA GLU A 282 -9.41 29.18 -3.31
C GLU A 282 -8.30 28.68 -2.36
N TYR A 283 -8.56 28.66 -1.05
CA TYR A 283 -7.61 28.14 -0.06
C TYR A 283 -7.30 26.66 -0.27
N LYS A 284 -8.33 25.85 -0.54
CA LYS A 284 -8.18 24.42 -0.79
C LYS A 284 -7.30 24.14 -2.00
N GLU A 285 -7.48 24.87 -3.10
CA GLU A 285 -6.64 24.73 -4.30
C GLU A 285 -5.19 25.16 -4.04
N LEU A 286 -4.98 26.26 -3.30
CA LEU A 286 -3.65 26.73 -2.93
C LEU A 286 -2.92 25.71 -2.04
N TYR A 287 -3.60 25.22 -0.99
CA TYR A 287 -3.08 24.19 -0.10
C TYR A 287 -2.67 22.93 -0.87
N ARG A 288 -3.55 22.47 -1.76
CA ARG A 288 -3.28 21.32 -2.62
C ARG A 288 -2.03 21.54 -3.46
N LYS A 289 -1.98 22.65 -4.21
CA LYS A 289 -0.85 22.97 -5.09
C LYS A 289 0.48 22.97 -4.33
N ARG A 290 0.53 23.60 -3.16
CA ARG A 290 1.74 23.63 -2.32
C ARG A 290 2.16 22.24 -1.83
N ALA A 291 1.21 21.43 -1.37
CA ALA A 291 1.51 20.08 -0.92
C ALA A 291 2.04 19.22 -2.07
N GLU A 292 1.46 19.35 -3.27
CA GLU A 292 1.92 18.68 -4.49
C GLU A 292 3.30 19.17 -4.91
N ASP A 293 3.54 20.49 -4.99
CA ASP A 293 4.83 21.10 -5.35
C ASP A 293 5.94 20.71 -4.34
N PHE A 294 5.62 20.66 -3.05
CA PHE A 294 6.53 20.21 -2.00
C PHE A 294 6.97 18.75 -2.18
N LEU A 295 6.05 17.86 -2.54
CA LEU A 295 6.33 16.46 -2.81
C LEU A 295 7.13 16.29 -4.11
N LEU A 296 6.70 16.94 -5.18
CA LEU A 296 7.37 16.88 -6.49
C LEU A 296 8.82 17.37 -6.42
N SER A 297 9.08 18.47 -5.70
CA SER A 297 10.45 19.00 -5.49
C SER A 297 11.36 18.05 -4.72
N ARG A 298 10.80 17.03 -4.04
CA ARG A 298 11.53 15.99 -3.29
C ARG A 298 11.56 14.65 -4.00
N GLY A 299 11.15 14.60 -5.27
CA GLY A 299 11.23 13.39 -6.10
C GLY A 299 10.08 12.40 -5.92
N TYR A 300 9.01 12.79 -5.20
CA TYR A 300 7.79 11.99 -5.18
C TYR A 300 7.09 12.08 -6.52
N VAL A 301 6.40 11.02 -6.88
CA VAL A 301 5.58 10.92 -8.08
C VAL A 301 4.16 10.54 -7.70
N LYS A 302 3.20 11.03 -8.47
CA LYS A 302 1.80 10.67 -8.31
C LYS A 302 1.55 9.31 -8.96
N GLU A 303 1.00 8.36 -8.21
CA GLU A 303 0.51 7.08 -8.71
C GLU A 303 -0.51 7.32 -9.83
N LYS A 304 -0.42 6.52 -10.90
CA LYS A 304 -1.40 6.59 -11.99
C LYS A 304 -2.76 6.09 -11.50
N GLU A 305 -3.76 6.96 -11.50
CA GLU A 305 -5.14 6.56 -11.21
C GLU A 305 -5.61 5.51 -12.23
N LYS A 306 -5.85 4.27 -11.78
CA LYS A 306 -6.55 3.27 -12.57
C LYS A 306 -8.04 3.30 -12.22
N ARG A 307 -8.83 3.79 -13.17
CA ARG A 307 -10.30 3.90 -13.05
C ARG A 307 -11.04 2.63 -13.47
N ASN A 308 -10.47 1.87 -14.41
CA ASN A 308 -11.08 0.64 -14.92
C ASN A 308 -10.35 -0.60 -14.37
N LEU A 309 -11.00 -1.29 -13.43
CA LEU A 309 -10.49 -2.52 -12.83
C LEU A 309 -10.57 -3.73 -13.78
N ASN A 310 -11.39 -3.68 -14.84
CA ASN A 310 -11.46 -4.76 -15.82
C ASN A 310 -10.13 -4.98 -16.55
N HIS A 311 -9.25 -3.98 -16.60
CA HIS A 311 -7.93 -4.16 -17.19
C HIS A 311 -7.08 -5.24 -16.48
N PHE A 312 -7.32 -5.48 -15.18
CA PHE A 312 -6.70 -6.59 -14.43
C PHE A 312 -7.24 -7.94 -14.88
N LYS A 313 -8.55 -8.03 -15.12
CA LYS A 313 -9.18 -9.24 -15.67
C LYS A 313 -8.68 -9.51 -17.08
N TRP A 314 -8.57 -8.48 -17.92
CA TRP A 314 -7.99 -8.62 -19.25
C TRP A 314 -6.55 -9.14 -19.21
N LEU A 315 -5.72 -8.60 -18.30
CA LEU A 315 -4.37 -9.09 -18.08
C LEU A 315 -4.36 -10.56 -17.64
N LEU A 316 -5.23 -10.95 -16.72
CA LEU A 316 -5.36 -12.34 -16.27
C LEU A 316 -5.76 -13.29 -17.42
N HIS A 317 -6.81 -12.95 -18.17
CA HIS A 317 -7.24 -13.75 -19.32
C HIS A 317 -6.12 -13.90 -20.36
N TYR A 318 -5.39 -12.81 -20.63
CA TYR A 318 -4.30 -12.80 -21.58
C TYR A 318 -3.08 -13.61 -21.12
N GLN A 319 -2.61 -13.34 -19.90
CA GLN A 319 -1.33 -13.84 -19.41
C GLN A 319 -1.46 -15.28 -18.88
N ILE A 320 -2.53 -15.57 -18.15
CA ILE A 320 -2.72 -16.85 -17.45
C ILE A 320 -3.53 -17.81 -18.31
N GLN A 321 -4.71 -17.37 -18.76
CA GLN A 321 -5.65 -18.20 -19.52
C GLN A 321 -5.37 -18.22 -21.03
N ARG A 322 -4.40 -17.42 -21.49
CA ARG A 322 -3.90 -17.38 -22.87
C ARG A 322 -4.92 -16.96 -23.92
N TRP A 323 -5.93 -16.19 -23.52
CA TRP A 323 -6.89 -15.60 -24.46
C TRP A 323 -6.17 -14.58 -25.36
N SER A 324 -6.62 -14.51 -26.61
CA SER A 324 -6.24 -13.47 -27.56
C SER A 324 -6.89 -12.13 -27.21
N LEU A 325 -6.31 -11.04 -27.73
CA LEU A 325 -6.89 -9.70 -27.59
C LEU A 325 -8.32 -9.64 -28.12
N ARG A 326 -8.58 -10.36 -29.22
CA ARG A 326 -9.90 -10.52 -29.82
C ARG A 326 -10.89 -11.24 -28.90
N GLU A 327 -10.52 -12.39 -28.34
CA GLU A 327 -11.40 -13.13 -27.43
C GLU A 327 -11.78 -12.29 -26.21
N ILE A 328 -10.83 -11.52 -25.67
CA ILE A 328 -11.09 -10.59 -24.57
C ILE A 328 -12.00 -9.45 -25.04
N ALA A 329 -11.71 -8.81 -26.17
CA ALA A 329 -12.52 -7.72 -26.72
C ALA A 329 -13.96 -8.16 -26.96
N ASP A 330 -14.16 -9.32 -27.60
CA ASP A 330 -15.48 -9.89 -27.90
C ASP A 330 -16.24 -10.23 -26.61
N TYR A 331 -15.59 -10.90 -25.65
CA TYR A 331 -16.22 -11.26 -24.37
C TYR A 331 -16.71 -10.03 -23.59
N TYR A 332 -15.84 -9.01 -23.46
CA TYR A 332 -16.18 -7.82 -22.68
C TYR A 332 -17.17 -6.90 -23.42
N SER A 333 -17.16 -6.90 -24.76
CA SER A 333 -18.17 -6.20 -25.57
C SER A 333 -19.56 -6.84 -25.51
N CYS A 334 -19.65 -8.16 -25.27
CA CYS A 334 -20.94 -8.82 -25.06
C CYS A 334 -21.51 -8.60 -23.64
N SER A 335 -20.63 -8.40 -22.66
CA SER A 335 -21.00 -8.25 -21.24
C SER A 335 -21.28 -6.81 -20.80
N SER A 336 -20.98 -5.82 -21.64
CA SER A 336 -21.14 -4.40 -21.34
C SER A 336 -21.81 -3.66 -22.50
N ASP A 337 -22.45 -2.52 -22.22
CA ASP A 337 -23.07 -1.67 -23.24
C ASP A 337 -22.03 -0.90 -24.10
N GLU A 338 -20.73 -1.12 -23.85
CA GLU A 338 -19.63 -0.46 -24.56
C GLU A 338 -18.91 -1.45 -25.49
N ILE A 339 -18.68 -1.04 -26.74
CA ILE A 339 -17.85 -1.81 -27.68
C ILE A 339 -16.38 -1.64 -27.29
N VAL A 340 -15.76 -2.73 -26.85
CA VAL A 340 -14.35 -2.77 -26.47
C VAL A 340 -13.53 -3.25 -27.68
N GLN A 341 -12.61 -2.42 -28.16
CA GLN A 341 -11.73 -2.75 -29.28
C GLN A 341 -10.43 -3.44 -28.82
N GLU A 342 -9.83 -4.27 -29.68
CA GLU A 342 -8.56 -4.98 -29.41
C GLU A 342 -7.42 -4.02 -29.02
N ASP A 343 -7.34 -2.84 -29.64
CA ASP A 343 -6.32 -1.83 -29.33
C ASP A 343 -6.47 -1.28 -27.90
N THR A 344 -7.71 -1.07 -27.46
CA THR A 344 -8.04 -0.66 -26.08
C THR A 344 -7.64 -1.75 -25.09
N VAL A 345 -7.93 -3.02 -25.41
CA VAL A 345 -7.52 -4.17 -24.60
C VAL A 345 -5.99 -4.23 -24.50
N SER A 346 -5.29 -4.11 -25.63
CA SER A 346 -3.83 -4.13 -25.72
C SER A 346 -3.18 -3.05 -24.84
N HIS A 347 -3.67 -1.81 -24.92
CA HIS A 347 -3.19 -0.71 -24.08
C HIS A 347 -3.53 -0.93 -22.59
N GLY A 348 -4.74 -1.42 -22.30
CA GLY A 348 -5.18 -1.76 -20.96
C GLY A 348 -4.27 -2.81 -20.31
N ILE A 349 -3.96 -3.88 -21.03
CA ILE A 349 -3.08 -4.97 -20.62
C ILE A 349 -1.65 -4.47 -20.40
N LYS A 350 -1.05 -3.78 -21.38
CA LYS A 350 0.31 -3.20 -21.26
C LYS A 350 0.46 -2.29 -20.05
N SER A 351 -0.49 -1.38 -19.86
CA SER A 351 -0.47 -0.48 -18.73
C SER A 351 -0.60 -1.21 -17.39
N THR A 352 -1.36 -2.31 -17.34
CA THR A 352 -1.62 -3.03 -16.09
C THR A 352 -0.50 -4.01 -15.76
N ALA A 353 0.11 -4.65 -16.76
CA ALA A 353 1.27 -5.52 -16.59
C ALA A 353 2.43 -4.78 -15.92
N ASN A 354 2.73 -3.56 -16.37
CA ASN A 354 3.75 -2.73 -15.74
C ASN A 354 3.43 -2.38 -14.28
N MET A 355 2.15 -2.18 -13.93
CA MET A 355 1.75 -1.87 -12.54
C MET A 355 1.93 -3.06 -11.61
N VAL A 356 1.90 -4.28 -12.15
CA VAL A 356 2.05 -5.51 -11.38
C VAL A 356 3.40 -6.18 -11.61
N LEU A 357 4.35 -5.48 -12.23
CA LEU A 357 5.71 -5.98 -12.48
C LEU A 357 5.75 -7.28 -13.31
N LEU A 358 4.84 -7.45 -14.26
CA LEU A 358 4.83 -8.58 -15.20
C LEU A 358 5.38 -8.21 -16.56
N ASP A 359 6.21 -9.09 -17.10
CA ASP A 359 6.61 -9.08 -18.49
C ASP A 359 5.50 -9.70 -19.35
N LEU A 360 4.97 -8.91 -20.29
CA LEU A 360 4.01 -9.44 -21.24
C LEU A 360 4.64 -10.45 -22.16
N LYS A 361 3.94 -11.57 -22.34
CA LYS A 361 4.35 -12.59 -23.30
C LYS A 361 4.40 -11.99 -24.70
N GLN A 362 5.60 -11.93 -25.29
CA GLN A 362 5.71 -11.71 -26.73
C GLN A 362 5.21 -12.98 -27.43
N ARG A 363 4.09 -12.90 -28.15
CA ARG A 363 3.75 -13.97 -29.09
C ARG A 363 4.90 -14.04 -30.10
N LYS A 364 5.55 -15.21 -30.22
CA LYS A 364 6.33 -15.50 -31.43
C LYS A 364 5.35 -15.35 -32.60
N PRO A 365 5.66 -14.53 -33.63
CA PRO A 365 4.85 -14.51 -34.83
C PRO A 365 4.78 -15.95 -35.37
N MET A 366 3.57 -16.47 -35.53
CA MET A 366 3.35 -17.75 -36.23
C MET A 366 3.67 -17.58 -37.71
#